data_AF-A0A962YFL3-F1
#
_entry.id   AF-A0A962YFL3-F1
#
_cell.length_a   1.000
_cell.length_b   1.000
_cell.length_c   1.000
_cell.angle_alpha   90.00
_cell.angle_beta   90.00
_cell.angle_gamma   90.00
#
_symmetry.space_group_name_H-M   'P 1'
#
loop_
_entity.id
_entity.type
_entity.pdbx_description
1 polymer ?
#
loop_
_entity_poly.entity_id
_entity_poly.type
_entity_poly.pdbx_seq_one_letter_code
_entity_poly.pdbx_strand_id
1 'polypeptide(L)' 'AKFSQHEALGEFLRNTNQRILVEASPKDRIWGIGLAANDPRAENPNLWKGLNLLGFALMEVRGRLLG' A
#
# COMPACT_ATOMS: atom_id res chain seq x y z
N ALA A 1 -9.42 15.44 -4.37
CA ALA A 1 -8.81 14.52 -3.40
C ALA A 1 -7.28 14.69 -3.43
N LYS A 2 -6.53 14.30 -2.38
CA LYS A 2 -5.08 14.56 -2.26
C LYS A 2 -4.27 14.18 -3.50
N PHE A 3 -4.44 12.96 -4.01
CA PHE A 3 -3.67 12.43 -5.15
C PHE A 3 -4.09 12.98 -6.52
N SER A 4 -5.28 13.59 -6.62
CA SER A 4 -5.71 14.29 -7.83
C SER A 4 -5.30 15.77 -7.81
N GLN A 5 -5.04 16.34 -6.63
CA GLN A 5 -4.62 17.73 -6.44
C GLN A 5 -3.09 17.91 -6.51
N HIS A 6 -2.33 16.85 -6.26
CA HIS A 6 -0.87 16.87 -6.27
C HIS A 6 -0.34 15.90 -7.32
N GLU A 7 -0.02 16.43 -8.51
CA GLU A 7 0.40 15.65 -9.68
C GLU A 7 1.54 14.68 -9.37
N ALA A 8 2.60 15.15 -8.71
CA ALA A 8 3.75 14.31 -8.32
C ALA A 8 3.35 13.10 -7.45
N LEU A 9 2.37 13.26 -6.55
CA LEU A 9 1.87 12.15 -5.73
C LEU A 9 1.02 11.18 -6.55
N GLY A 10 0.22 11.70 -7.48
CA GLY A 10 -0.57 10.89 -8.41
C GLY A 10 0.33 10.08 -9.35
N GLU A 11 1.37 10.69 -9.91
CA GLU A 11 2.39 10.01 -10.73
C GLU A 11 3.13 8.94 -9.94
N PHE A 12 3.60 9.27 -8.73
CA PHE A 12 4.24 8.30 -7.85
C PHE A 12 3.34 7.07 -7.65
N LEU A 13 2.06 7.28 -7.36
CA LEU A 13 1.11 6.20 -7.16
C LEU A 13 0.84 5.39 -8.44
N ARG A 14 0.70 6.04 -9.60
CA ARG A 14 0.56 5.37 -10.91
C ARG A 14 1.76 4.50 -11.25
N ASN A 15 2.98 4.98 -10.97
CA ASN A 15 4.24 4.28 -11.25
C ASN A 15 4.47 3.03 -10.38
N THR A 16 3.61 2.77 -9.40
CA THR A 16 3.61 1.51 -8.65
C THR A 16 3.09 0.33 -9.49
N ASN A 17 2.45 0.59 -10.63
CA ASN A 17 1.94 -0.39 -11.58
C ASN A 17 1.03 -1.44 -10.91
N GLN A 18 1.32 -2.72 -11.09
CA GLN A 18 0.53 -3.83 -10.51
C GLN A 18 1.08 -4.31 -9.16
N ARG A 19 2.04 -3.60 -8.56
CA ARG A 19 2.59 -3.98 -7.26
C ARG A 19 1.52 -3.83 -6.16
N ILE A 20 1.58 -4.74 -5.20
CA ILE A 20 0.82 -4.64 -3.95
C ILE A 20 1.54 -3.63 -3.06
N LEU A 21 0.82 -2.59 -2.65
CA LEU A 21 1.35 -1.59 -1.72
C LEU A 21 1.13 -2.06 -0.28
N VAL A 22 2.15 -1.93 0.56
CA VAL A 22 2.11 -2.38 1.95
C VAL A 22 2.57 -1.29 2.90
N GLU A 23 1.88 -1.15 4.04
CA GLU A 23 2.40 -0.44 5.21
C GLU A 23 3.07 -1.46 6.13
N ALA A 24 4.40 -1.36 6.27
CA ALA A 24 5.23 -2.35 6.93
C ALA A 24 5.58 -1.95 8.38
N SER A 25 4.54 -1.70 9.19
CA SER A 25 4.68 -1.53 10.63
C SER A 25 4.46 -2.85 11.37
N PRO A 26 5.37 -3.24 12.29
CA PRO A 26 5.14 -4.38 13.18
C PRO A 26 4.07 -4.09 14.25
N LYS A 27 3.73 -2.82 14.47
CA LYS A 27 2.77 -2.37 15.49
C LYS A 27 1.35 -2.23 14.94
N ASP A 28 1.21 -1.98 13.63
CA ASP A 28 -0.09 -1.79 13.00
C ASP A 28 -0.54 -3.06 12.27
N ARG A 29 -1.66 -3.63 12.73
CA ARG A 29 -2.27 -4.82 12.14
C ARG A 29 -3.59 -4.53 11.43
N ILE A 30 -4.04 -3.28 11.42
CA ILE A 30 -5.29 -2.88 10.75
C ILE A 30 -4.92 -2.16 9.46
N TRP A 31 -4.16 -1.08 9.54
CA TRP A 31 -3.72 -0.34 8.37
C TRP A 31 -2.47 -0.94 7.73
N GLY A 32 -1.67 -1.67 8.51
CA GLY A 32 -0.43 -2.34 8.08
C GLY A 32 -0.47 -3.86 8.05
N ILE A 33 0.66 -4.46 7.63
CA ILE A 33 0.85 -5.91 7.52
C ILE A 33 1.28 -6.58 8.83
N GLY A 34 1.51 -5.82 9.90
CA GLY A 34 1.94 -6.36 11.20
C GLY A 34 3.35 -6.96 11.21
N LEU A 35 4.20 -6.55 10.27
CA LEU A 35 5.59 -7.00 10.09
C LEU A 35 6.46 -5.78 9.75
N ALA A 36 7.73 -5.81 10.13
CA ALA A 36 8.69 -4.78 9.75
C ALA A 36 9.08 -4.94 8.27
N ALA A 37 9.50 -3.84 7.62
CA ALA A 37 9.87 -3.83 6.20
C ALA A 37 11.03 -4.77 5.84
N ASN A 38 11.94 -5.06 6.79
CA ASN A 38 13.07 -5.96 6.60
C ASN A 38 12.79 -7.41 7.05
N ASP A 39 11.55 -7.72 7.46
CA ASP A 39 11.15 -9.08 7.77
C ASP A 39 10.89 -9.84 6.46
N PRO A 40 11.56 -10.99 6.19
CA PRO A 40 11.36 -11.74 4.95
C PRO A 40 9.90 -12.16 4.69
N ARG A 41 9.09 -12.27 5.75
CA ARG A 41 7.66 -12.59 5.63
C ARG A 41 6.84 -11.46 5.02
N ALA A 42 7.35 -10.22 5.01
CA ALA A 42 6.67 -9.08 4.42
C ALA A 42 6.42 -9.26 2.92
N GLU A 43 7.24 -10.05 2.22
CA GLU A 43 7.08 -10.32 0.79
C GLU A 43 6.01 -11.38 0.48
N ASN A 44 5.49 -12.09 1.48
CA ASN A 44 4.47 -13.11 1.30
C ASN A 44 3.16 -12.71 2.00
N PRO A 45 2.11 -12.30 1.25
CA PRO A 45 0.81 -11.92 1.81
C PRO A 45 0.17 -12.96 2.73
N ASN A 46 0.44 -14.24 2.51
CA ASN A 46 -0.11 -15.32 3.35
C ASN A 46 0.53 -15.37 4.75
N LEU A 47 1.66 -14.68 4.95
CA LEU A 47 2.38 -14.64 6.23
C LEU A 47 2.17 -13.32 6.99
N TRP A 48 1.40 -12.40 6.41
CA TRP A 48 1.08 -11.14 7.06
C TRP A 48 0.23 -11.37 8.32
N LYS A 49 0.43 -10.48 9.29
CA LYS A 49 -0.27 -10.51 10.58
C LYS A 49 -1.27 -9.37 10.72
N GLY A 50 -1.46 -8.60 9.65
CA GLY A 50 -2.33 -7.44 9.60
C GLY A 50 -3.08 -7.35 8.28
N LEU A 51 -4.06 -6.45 8.24
CA LEU A 51 -5.04 -6.34 7.16
C LEU A 51 -4.56 -5.46 6.00
N ASN A 52 -3.52 -4.65 6.17
CA ASN A 52 -2.99 -3.75 5.13
C ASN A 52 -4.05 -2.83 4.47
N LEU A 53 -5.03 -2.35 5.24
CA LEU A 53 -6.12 -1.54 4.69
C LEU A 53 -5.63 -0.26 4.01
N LEU A 54 -4.51 0.32 4.47
CA LEU A 54 -3.93 1.51 3.84
C LEU A 54 -3.42 1.19 2.43
N GLY A 55 -2.70 0.08 2.28
CA GLY A 55 -2.22 -0.39 0.99
C GLY A 55 -3.35 -0.62 0.00
N PHE A 56 -4.43 -1.29 0.45
CA PHE A 56 -5.62 -1.51 -0.38
C PHE A 56 -6.31 -0.21 -0.78
N ALA A 57 -6.50 0.73 0.15
CA ALA A 57 -7.09 2.03 -0.16
C ALA A 57 -6.26 2.81 -1.19
N LEU A 58 -4.93 2.78 -1.09
CA LEU A 58 -4.04 3.41 -2.08
C LEU A 58 -4.13 2.75 -3.46
N MET A 59 -4.28 1.42 -3.52
CA MET A 59 -4.48 0.73 -4.79
C MET A 59 -5.85 1.01 -5.42
N GLU A 60 -6.89 1.20 -4.61
CA GLU A 60 -8.19 1.66 -5.11
C GLU A 60 -8.09 3.08 -5.68
N VAL A 61 -7.41 3.99 -4.97
CA VAL A 61 -7.14 5.34 -5.48
C VAL A 61 -6.33 5.29 -6.78
N ARG A 62 -5.31 4.43 -6.87
CA ARG A 62 -4.55 4.20 -8.12
C ARG A 62 -5.47 3.80 -9.27
N GLY A 63 -6.40 2.88 -9.02
CA GLY A 63 -7.39 2.45 -10.02
C GLY A 63 -8.22 3.62 -10.55
N ARG A 64 -8.72 4.48 -9.65
CA ARG A 64 -9.48 5.69 -9.99
C ARG A 64 -8.67 6.82 -10.65
N LEU A 65 -7.34 6.70 -10.71
CA LEU A 65 -6.47 7.65 -11.43
C LEU A 65 -6.09 7.14 -12.82
N LEU A 66 -6.32 5.85 -13.10
CA LEU A 66 -6.04 5.21 -14.38
C LEU A 66 -7.29 5.07 -15.27
N GLY A 67 -8.49 5.23 -14.69
CA GLY A 67 -9.79 5.34 -15.36
C GLY A 67 -10.65 6.40 -14.71
#